data_AF-A0A0R3QAU1-F1
#
_entry.id   AF-A0A0R3QAU1-F1
#
_cell.length_a   1.000
_cell.length_b   1.000
_cell.length_c   1.000
_cell.angle_alpha   90.00
_cell.angle_beta   90.00
_cell.angle_gamma   90.00
#
_symmetry.space_group_name_H-M   'P 1'
#
loop_
_entity.id
_entity.type
_entity.pdbx_description
1 polymer ?
#
loop_
_entity_poly.entity_id
_entity_poly.type
_entity_poly.pdbx_seq_one_letter_code
_entity_poly.pdbx_strand_id
1 'polypeptide(L)'
;LERVVINSIRSAQNISQSFSHSIQLCDEDTDSSVEFETTLSARIDSFMKRIGECIFPQAELTDLVTRCYYACRHLEELSDNGQHQSRLDIQSSLRSSDLTNCVEYVYKNLERIHEEHKRSPIPMFKPFTDDETQFLSDLNMHIHSMYLRS
;
A
#
# COMPACT_ATOMS: atom_id res chain seq x y z
N LEU A 1 27.89 13.14 65.35
CA LEU A 1 27.19 13.84 64.25
C LEU A 1 25.84 14.24 64.81
N GLU A 2 25.66 15.50 65.20
CA GLU A 2 25.24 16.59 64.30
C GLU A 2 23.89 16.27 63.64
N ARG A 3 22.85 17.11 63.65
CA ARG A 3 22.58 18.48 64.11
C ARG A 3 21.10 18.68 63.73
N VAL A 4 20.33 19.44 64.53
CA VAL A 4 19.31 20.40 64.01
C VAL A 4 18.04 19.76 63.40
N VAL A 5 16.79 20.16 63.65
CA VAL A 5 16.15 21.18 64.46
C VAL A 5 14.66 20.81 64.50
N ILE A 6 14.06 21.14 65.62
CA ILE A 6 12.64 21.18 65.95
C ILE A 6 11.83 22.01 64.92
N ASN A 7 10.60 21.55 64.62
CA ASN A 7 9.47 22.31 64.06
C ASN A 7 9.63 22.95 62.67
N SER A 8 8.71 22.63 61.74
CA SER A 8 7.95 23.62 60.94
C SER A 8 6.99 22.90 59.98
N ILE A 9 5.68 22.93 60.24
CA ILE A 9 4.73 23.79 59.50
C ILE A 9 4.43 23.25 58.09
N ARG A 10 3.26 22.62 57.96
CA ARG A 10 2.25 22.87 56.91
C ARG A 10 2.80 23.28 55.53
N SER A 11 2.79 22.35 54.56
CA SER A 11 2.22 22.52 53.21
C SER A 11 2.87 21.59 52.18
N ALA A 12 2.15 20.51 51.88
CA ALA A 12 2.06 19.88 50.56
C ALA A 12 0.85 18.93 50.68
N GLN A 13 -0.40 19.40 50.68
CA GLN A 13 -1.14 19.88 49.51
C GLN A 13 -0.78 19.08 48.25
N ASN A 14 -1.76 18.31 47.76
CA ASN A 14 -1.78 17.50 46.54
C ASN A 14 -0.99 16.18 46.54
N ILE A 15 -1.56 15.16 47.18
CA ILE A 15 -1.61 13.81 46.59
C ILE A 15 -3.02 13.61 46.04
N SER A 16 -3.43 14.50 45.14
CA SER A 16 -4.56 14.31 44.25
C SER A 16 -3.97 14.34 42.84
N GLN A 17 -3.62 13.15 42.36
CA GLN A 17 -3.44 12.76 40.95
C GLN A 17 -2.78 11.37 40.97
N SER A 18 -3.49 10.39 41.56
CA SER A 18 -3.26 9.01 41.19
C SER A 18 -3.65 8.91 39.72
N PHE A 19 -2.67 8.66 38.87
CA PHE A 19 -2.79 8.52 37.43
C PHE A 19 -3.77 7.39 37.08
N SER A 20 -5.04 7.73 36.84
CA SER A 20 -5.88 6.94 35.93
C SER A 20 -5.43 7.25 34.50
N HIS A 21 -4.31 6.68 34.10
CA HIS A 21 -4.06 6.51 32.66
C HIS A 21 -4.92 5.35 32.20
N SER A 22 -6.18 5.65 31.86
CA SER A 22 -6.91 4.86 30.89
C SER A 22 -6.02 4.81 29.65
N ILE A 23 -5.45 3.64 29.37
CA ILE A 23 -4.91 3.37 28.04
C ILE A 23 -6.15 3.31 27.16
N GLN A 24 -6.50 4.46 26.60
CA GLN A 24 -7.42 4.53 25.48
C GLN A 24 -6.61 4.02 24.30
N LEU A 25 -6.71 2.72 24.04
CA LEU A 25 -6.36 2.18 22.74
C LEU A 25 -7.30 2.89 21.78
N CYS A 26 -6.78 3.85 21.03
CA CYS A 26 -7.46 4.37 19.86
C CYS A 26 -7.67 3.17 18.93
N ASP A 27 -8.89 2.65 18.89
CA ASP A 27 -9.42 2.00 17.69
C ASP A 27 -9.59 3.09 16.63
N GLU A 28 -8.47 3.63 16.15
CA GLU A 28 -8.44 4.40 14.92
C GLU A 28 -8.20 3.41 13.77
N ASP A 29 -9.19 3.37 12.87
CA ASP A 29 -9.09 2.95 11.46
C ASP A 29 -9.32 1.49 11.09
N THR A 30 -10.49 0.91 11.39
CA THR A 30 -10.92 -0.34 10.71
C THR A 30 -12.00 -0.16 9.63
N ASP A 31 -12.69 0.99 9.55
CA ASP A 31 -13.74 1.18 8.51
C ASP A 31 -13.21 1.69 7.16
N SER A 32 -12.07 2.40 7.13
CA SER A 32 -11.47 2.91 5.88
C SER A 32 -10.92 1.80 4.98
N SER A 33 -10.31 0.76 5.56
CA SER A 33 -9.69 -0.33 4.78
C SER A 33 -10.73 -1.18 4.07
N VAL A 34 -11.88 -1.43 4.71
CA VAL A 34 -12.96 -2.26 4.16
C VAL A 34 -13.65 -1.55 2.99
N GLU A 35 -13.90 -0.24 3.08
CA GLU A 35 -14.47 0.55 1.97
C GLU A 35 -13.50 0.62 0.77
N PHE A 36 -12.20 0.68 1.04
CA PHE A 36 -11.16 0.71 0.01
C PHE A 36 -11.01 -0.65 -0.70
N GLU A 37 -10.99 -1.75 0.05
CA GLU A 37 -10.92 -3.11 -0.50
C GLU A 37 -12.15 -3.46 -1.32
N THR A 38 -13.35 -3.08 -0.85
CA THR A 38 -14.59 -3.28 -1.61
C THR A 38 -14.60 -2.46 -2.91
N THR A 39 -14.04 -1.26 -2.89
CA THR A 39 -13.87 -0.42 -4.09
C THR A 39 -12.86 -1.03 -5.08
N LEU A 40 -11.74 -1.58 -4.59
CA LEU A 40 -10.73 -2.23 -5.44
C LEU A 40 -11.29 -3.50 -6.10
N SER A 41 -12.02 -4.33 -5.35
CA SER A 41 -12.64 -5.55 -5.88
C SER A 41 -13.57 -5.24 -7.07
N ALA A 42 -14.45 -4.25 -6.91
CA ALA A 42 -15.36 -3.82 -7.99
C ALA A 42 -14.61 -3.29 -9.23
N ARG A 43 -13.46 -2.61 -9.01
CA ARG A 43 -12.60 -2.14 -10.11
C ARG A 43 -11.92 -3.30 -10.83
N ILE A 44 -11.47 -4.32 -10.11
CA ILE A 44 -10.90 -5.54 -10.70
C ILE A 44 -11.96 -6.27 -11.51
N ASP A 45 -13.18 -6.42 -10.99
CA ASP A 45 -14.30 -7.03 -11.74
C ASP A 45 -14.60 -6.29 -13.04
N SER A 46 -14.62 -4.95 -13.00
CA SER A 46 -14.80 -4.11 -14.18
C SER A 46 -13.63 -4.25 -15.17
N PHE A 47 -12.40 -4.33 -14.67
CA PHE A 47 -11.20 -4.55 -15.46
C PHE A 47 -11.24 -5.91 -16.18
N MET A 48 -11.60 -6.98 -15.47
CA MET A 48 -11.74 -8.34 -16.05
C MET A 48 -12.78 -8.36 -17.18
N LYS A 49 -13.94 -7.74 -16.96
CA LYS A 49 -14.98 -7.61 -17.98
C LYS A 49 -14.48 -6.89 -19.23
N ARG A 50 -13.67 -5.84 -19.06
CA ARG A 50 -13.12 -5.06 -20.17
C ARG A 50 -12.11 -5.85 -20.98
N ILE A 51 -11.22 -6.62 -20.33
CA ILE A 51 -10.22 -7.42 -21.04
C ILE A 51 -10.79 -8.74 -21.58
N GLY A 52 -12.04 -9.07 -21.27
CA GLY A 52 -12.71 -10.29 -21.69
C GLY A 52 -12.77 -11.31 -20.56
N GLU A 53 -13.99 -11.74 -20.25
CA GLU A 53 -14.22 -12.80 -19.27
C GLU A 53 -13.65 -14.14 -19.77
N CYS A 54 -13.14 -14.97 -18.85
CA CYS A 54 -12.61 -16.31 -19.11
C CYS A 54 -11.33 -16.40 -19.98
N ILE A 55 -10.67 -15.28 -20.30
CA ILE A 55 -9.37 -15.30 -21.00
C ILE A 55 -8.25 -15.77 -20.07
N PHE A 56 -8.30 -15.34 -18.82
CA PHE A 56 -7.33 -15.67 -17.78
C PHE A 56 -8.02 -16.36 -16.59
N PRO A 57 -7.31 -17.23 -15.86
CA PRO A 57 -7.73 -17.73 -14.56
C PRO A 57 -8.05 -16.58 -13.59
N GLN A 58 -9.27 -16.57 -13.06
CA GLN A 58 -9.81 -15.41 -12.32
C GLN A 58 -9.06 -15.14 -11.01
N ALA A 59 -8.71 -16.18 -10.25
CA ALA A 59 -8.07 -16.02 -8.96
C ALA A 59 -6.65 -15.46 -9.12
N GLU A 60 -5.90 -16.00 -10.06
CA GLU A 60 -4.54 -15.60 -10.42
C GLU A 60 -4.52 -14.19 -10.98
N LEU A 61 -5.47 -13.85 -11.87
CA LEU A 61 -5.59 -12.50 -12.40
C LEU A 61 -5.92 -11.49 -11.30
N THR A 62 -6.84 -11.84 -10.41
CA THR A 62 -7.25 -10.97 -9.30
C THR A 62 -6.07 -10.69 -8.36
N ASP A 63 -5.36 -11.74 -7.93
CA ASP A 63 -4.18 -11.60 -7.08
C ASP A 63 -3.08 -10.76 -7.74
N LEU A 64 -2.78 -11.03 -9.00
CA LEU A 64 -1.73 -10.36 -9.75
C LEU A 64 -2.06 -8.87 -9.97
N VAL A 65 -3.28 -8.54 -10.38
CA VAL A 65 -3.72 -7.14 -10.56
C VAL A 65 -3.76 -6.40 -9.23
N THR A 66 -4.16 -7.07 -8.15
CA THR A 66 -4.15 -6.52 -6.78
C THR A 66 -2.73 -6.16 -6.35
N ARG A 67 -1.76 -7.04 -6.58
CA ARG A 67 -0.34 -6.75 -6.28
C ARG A 67 0.21 -5.62 -7.14
N CYS A 68 -0.15 -5.56 -8.43
CA CYS A 68 0.22 -4.44 -9.28
C CYS A 68 -0.34 -3.12 -8.75
N TYR A 69 -1.60 -3.13 -8.32
CA TYR A 69 -2.25 -1.97 -7.72
C TYR A 69 -1.52 -1.47 -6.46
N TYR A 70 -1.22 -2.36 -5.50
CA TYR A 70 -0.53 -1.95 -4.27
C TYR A 70 0.89 -1.43 -4.53
N ALA A 71 1.63 -2.05 -5.46
CA ALA A 71 2.93 -1.54 -5.88
C ALA A 71 2.81 -0.11 -6.44
N CYS A 72 1.89 0.11 -7.38
CA CYS A 72 1.70 1.44 -7.98
C CYS A 72 1.16 2.47 -6.98
N ARG A 73 0.25 2.07 -6.08
CA ARG A 73 -0.32 2.96 -5.06
C ARG A 73 0.75 3.44 -4.09
N HIS A 74 1.59 2.54 -3.61
CA HIS A 74 2.68 2.89 -2.72
C HIS A 74 3.68 3.85 -3.39
N LEU A 75 4.04 3.58 -4.65
CA LEU A 75 4.91 4.46 -5.42
C LEU A 75 4.28 5.84 -5.71
N GLU A 76 2.97 5.89 -5.95
CA GLU A 76 2.21 7.14 -6.08
C GLU A 76 2.26 7.96 -4.79
N GLU A 77 2.01 7.34 -3.63
CA GLU A 77 2.07 8.02 -2.31
C GLU A 77 3.47 8.55 -1.99
N LEU A 78 4.50 7.78 -2.31
CA LEU A 78 5.89 8.17 -2.15
C LEU A 78 6.28 9.36 -3.05
N SER A 79 5.73 9.41 -4.26
CA SER A 79 5.88 10.53 -5.18
C SER A 79 5.17 11.78 -4.66
N ASP A 80 3.92 11.65 -4.21
CA ASP A 80 3.12 12.75 -3.67
C ASP A 80 3.75 13.37 -2.42
N ASN A 81 4.40 12.54 -1.59
CA ASN A 81 5.14 12.98 -0.41
C ASN A 81 6.54 13.52 -0.70
N GLY A 82 6.94 13.61 -1.98
CA GLY A 82 8.25 14.13 -2.40
C GLY A 82 9.44 13.22 -2.06
N GLN A 83 9.20 11.97 -1.66
CA GLN A 83 10.24 11.05 -1.18
C GLN A 83 10.96 10.31 -2.31
N HIS A 84 10.45 10.32 -3.55
CA HIS A 84 10.93 9.45 -4.65
C HIS A 84 11.36 10.16 -5.95
N GLN A 85 12.03 11.32 -5.88
CA GLN A 85 12.50 12.00 -7.11
C GLN A 85 13.71 11.36 -7.82
N SER A 86 14.37 10.31 -7.29
CA SER A 86 15.72 9.95 -7.78
C SER A 86 15.95 8.52 -8.31
N ARG A 87 15.03 7.56 -8.20
CA ARG A 87 15.43 6.14 -8.45
C ARG A 87 14.51 5.32 -9.34
N LEU A 88 13.22 5.58 -9.27
CA LEU A 88 12.28 5.16 -10.29
C LEU A 88 12.01 6.44 -11.06
N ASP A 89 12.26 6.47 -12.37
CA ASP A 89 11.64 7.48 -13.23
C ASP A 89 10.13 7.19 -13.18
N ILE A 90 9.50 7.53 -12.05
CA ILE A 90 8.05 7.58 -11.91
C ILE A 90 7.70 8.73 -12.84
N GLN A 91 7.48 8.40 -14.11
CA GLN A 91 6.81 9.31 -15.02
C GLN A 91 5.60 9.80 -14.25
N SER A 92 5.45 11.11 -14.17
CA SER A 92 4.46 11.88 -13.43
C SER A 92 2.99 11.55 -13.76
N SER A 93 2.77 10.46 -14.51
CA SER A 93 1.51 9.90 -14.95
C SER A 93 1.10 8.61 -14.22
N LEU A 94 1.90 8.07 -13.28
CA LEU A 94 1.47 6.86 -12.57
C LEU A 94 0.24 7.16 -11.72
N ARG A 95 -0.89 6.60 -12.10
CA ARG A 95 -2.17 6.72 -11.38
C ARG A 95 -2.67 5.33 -11.03
N SER A 96 -2.66 5.00 -9.74
CA SER A 96 -3.15 3.71 -9.26
C SER A 96 -4.65 3.49 -9.53
N SER A 97 -5.38 4.56 -9.90
CA SER A 97 -6.78 4.51 -10.34
C SER A 97 -6.98 3.77 -11.67
N ASP A 98 -5.96 3.66 -12.51
CA ASP A 98 -6.02 2.90 -13.76
C ASP A 98 -5.27 1.56 -13.63
N LEU A 99 -6.02 0.47 -13.54
CA LEU A 99 -5.45 -0.88 -13.39
C LEU A 99 -4.68 -1.33 -14.63
N THR A 100 -5.02 -0.84 -15.82
CA THR A 100 -4.24 -1.08 -17.05
C THR A 100 -2.85 -0.49 -16.91
N ASN A 101 -2.77 0.78 -16.49
CA ASN A 101 -1.48 1.44 -16.28
C ASN A 101 -0.68 0.79 -15.15
N CYS A 102 -1.35 0.27 -14.12
CA CYS A 102 -0.68 -0.46 -13.04
C CYS A 102 0.02 -1.72 -13.57
N VAL A 103 -0.69 -2.53 -14.37
CA VAL A 103 -0.14 -3.74 -14.99
C VAL A 103 1.05 -3.40 -15.88
N GLU A 104 0.88 -2.42 -16.78
CA GLU A 104 1.94 -2.01 -17.71
C GLU A 104 3.17 -1.45 -16.98
N TYR A 105 2.96 -0.60 -15.96
CA TYR A 105 4.04 -0.01 -15.20
C TYR A 105 4.84 -1.07 -14.44
N VAL A 106 4.14 -1.99 -13.77
CA VAL A 106 4.78 -3.05 -12.98
C VAL A 106 5.54 -3.99 -13.89
N TYR A 107 4.97 -4.38 -15.03
CA TYR A 107 5.66 -5.20 -16.02
C TYR A 107 6.97 -4.54 -16.50
N LYS A 108 6.93 -3.25 -16.87
CA LYS A 108 8.11 -2.53 -17.37
C LYS A 108 9.19 -2.29 -16.31
N ASN A 109 8.83 -2.26 -15.03
CA ASN A 109 9.72 -1.90 -13.93
C ASN A 109 9.91 -3.02 -12.91
N LEU A 110 9.57 -4.26 -13.26
CA LEU A 110 9.47 -5.39 -12.34
C LEU A 110 10.71 -5.59 -11.50
N GLU A 111 11.88 -5.67 -12.14
CA GLU A 111 13.17 -5.83 -11.46
C GLU A 111 13.43 -4.71 -10.45
N ARG A 112 13.11 -3.47 -10.82
CA ARG A 112 13.30 -2.31 -9.96
C ARG A 112 12.33 -2.32 -8.78
N ILE A 113 11.09 -2.73 -8.99
CA ILE A 113 10.07 -2.87 -7.93
C ILE A 113 10.49 -3.97 -6.95
N HIS A 114 10.99 -5.10 -7.43
CA HIS A 114 11.53 -6.16 -6.57
C HIS A 114 12.73 -5.68 -5.75
N GLU A 115 13.66 -4.97 -6.38
CA GLU A 115 14.81 -4.39 -5.68
C GLU A 115 14.42 -3.31 -4.67
N GLU A 116 13.39 -2.53 -4.97
CA GLU A 116 12.86 -1.54 -4.04
C GLU A 116 12.19 -2.21 -2.86
N HIS A 117 11.33 -3.21 -3.08
CA HIS A 117 10.67 -3.96 -2.01
C HIS A 117 11.67 -4.65 -1.07
N LYS A 118 12.82 -5.11 -1.58
CA LYS A 118 13.90 -5.66 -0.73
C LYS A 118 14.53 -4.62 0.20
N ARG A 119 14.58 -3.35 -0.22
CA ARG A 119 15.17 -2.24 0.55
C ARG A 119 14.17 -1.58 1.49
N SER A 120 12.96 -1.36 0.98
CA SER A 120 11.83 -0.74 1.66
C SER A 120 10.58 -1.57 1.36
N PRO A 121 10.15 -2.44 2.30
CA PRO A 121 9.01 -3.31 2.09
C PRO A 121 7.74 -2.53 1.74
N ILE A 122 7.26 -2.76 0.52
CA ILE A 122 5.97 -2.28 0.04
C ILE A 122 4.84 -3.02 0.79
N PRO A 123 3.92 -2.34 1.49
CA PRO A 123 2.80 -2.98 2.17
C PRO A 123 1.90 -3.77 1.22
N MET A 124 1.43 -4.94 1.66
CA MET A 124 0.54 -5.84 0.89
C MET A 124 1.08 -6.32 -0.47
N PHE A 125 2.32 -6.00 -0.81
CA PHE A 125 2.98 -6.48 -2.03
C PHE A 125 3.81 -7.73 -1.74
N LYS A 126 3.69 -8.71 -2.63
CA LYS A 126 4.54 -9.90 -2.66
C LYS A 126 5.28 -9.93 -4.01
N PRO A 127 6.61 -10.08 -4.02
CA PRO A 127 7.38 -10.23 -5.26
C PRO A 127 6.83 -11.34 -6.15
N PHE A 128 6.85 -11.10 -7.45
CA PHE A 128 6.39 -12.06 -8.44
C PHE A 128 7.41 -13.19 -8.64
N THR A 129 6.90 -14.40 -8.75
CA THR A 129 7.67 -15.57 -9.21
C THR A 129 7.89 -15.50 -10.72
N ASP A 130 8.73 -16.39 -11.26
CA ASP A 130 8.98 -16.45 -12.71
C ASP A 130 7.70 -16.77 -13.50
N ASP A 131 6.87 -17.70 -13.00
CA ASP A 131 5.59 -18.06 -13.64
C ASP A 131 4.60 -16.87 -13.62
N GLU A 132 4.52 -16.15 -12.50
CA GLU A 132 3.69 -14.95 -12.38
C GLU A 132 4.22 -13.80 -13.24
N THR A 133 5.53 -13.74 -13.47
CA THR A 133 6.16 -12.76 -14.36
C THR A 133 5.78 -13.04 -15.81
N GLN A 134 5.77 -14.31 -16.23
CA GLN A 134 5.26 -14.69 -17.55
C GLN A 134 3.78 -14.36 -17.69
N PHE A 135 2.98 -14.67 -16.67
CA PHE A 135 1.55 -14.33 -16.64
C PHE A 135 1.33 -12.81 -16.78
N LEU A 136 2.10 -11.99 -16.06
CA LEU A 136 2.05 -10.54 -16.15
C LEU A 136 2.40 -10.04 -17.56
N SER A 137 3.40 -10.66 -18.20
CA SER A 137 3.76 -10.36 -19.60
C SER A 137 2.62 -10.67 -20.56
N ASP A 138 2.00 -11.86 -20.44
CA ASP A 138 0.89 -12.30 -21.28
C ASP A 138 -0.33 -11.40 -21.11
N LEU A 139 -0.65 -11.03 -19.87
CA LEU A 139 -1.70 -10.08 -19.57
C LEU A 139 -1.43 -8.71 -20.20
N ASN A 140 -0.21 -8.18 -20.06
CA ASN A 140 0.16 -6.89 -20.63
C ASN A 140 0.05 -6.90 -22.17
N MET A 141 0.52 -7.97 -22.83
CA MET A 141 0.37 -8.14 -24.28
C MET A 141 -1.10 -8.20 -24.70
N HIS A 142 -1.92 -8.95 -23.96
CA HIS A 142 -3.35 -9.08 -24.25
C HIS A 142 -4.06 -7.73 -24.18
N ILE A 143 -3.85 -6.98 -23.10
CA ILE A 143 -4.37 -5.61 -22.92
C ILE A 143 -4.04 -4.74 -24.13
N HIS A 144 -2.76 -4.64 -24.52
CA HIS A 144 -2.35 -3.82 -25.67
C HIS A 144 -2.96 -4.31 -26.99
N SER A 145 -3.13 -5.63 -27.17
CA SER A 145 -3.76 -6.19 -28.36
C SER A 145 -5.23 -5.77 -28.52
N MET A 146 -5.94 -5.55 -27.41
CA MET A 146 -7.33 -5.08 -27.43
C MET A 146 -7.43 -3.61 -27.81
N TYR A 147 -6.50 -2.77 -27.35
CA TYR A 147 -6.43 -1.36 -27.74
C TYR A 147 -6.08 -1.17 -29.21
N LEU A 148 -5.27 -2.05 -29.80
CA LEU A 148 -4.97 -2.02 -31.24
C LEU A 148 -6.17 -2.43 -32.12
N ARG A 149 -7.18 -3.06 -31.54
CA ARG A 149 -8.40 -3.52 -32.24
C ARG A 149 -9.59 -2.58 -32.05
N SER A 150 -9.47 -1.56 -31.19
CA SER A 150 -10.50 -0.55 -30.90
C SER A 150 -10.30 0.68 -31.76
#